data_AF-A0A2G2VRN1-F1
#
_entry.id   AF-A0A2G2VRN1-F1
#
_cell.length_a   1.000
_cell.length_b   1.000
_cell.length_c   1.000
_cell.angle_alpha   90.00
_cell.angle_beta   90.00
_cell.angle_gamma   90.00
#
_symmetry.space_group_name_H-M   'P 1'
#
loop_
_entity.id
_entity.type
_entity.pdbx_description
1 polymer ?
#
loop_
_entity_poly.entity_id
_entity_poly.type
_entity_poly.pdbx_seq_one_letter_code
_entity_poly.pdbx_strand_id
1 'polypeptide(L)'
;MSTLFGGHQLSLEYLVRNLLKLYVDIKFTADVLWSIGEDTRIIQEFIELGAKAKVAVSEIMDTETALRDIPEEFLDPIQYILMKDPIILPSSRITVDRPIIQRQLLSDSTDPFNRSHLNTEMLIPDTELKVKIEEFIQFHELQKHGEDLNLQSTKTAIYQLILQC
;
A
#
# COMPACT_ATOMS: atom_id res chain seq x y z
N MET A 1 -3.18 8.95 26.19
CA MET A 1 -2.38 8.00 25.41
C MET A 1 -2.31 8.53 24.00
N SER A 2 -1.34 9.41 23.74
CA SER A 2 -1.02 9.91 22.40
C SER A 2 -0.37 8.75 21.66
N THR A 3 -1.00 8.29 20.59
CA THR A 3 -0.44 7.24 19.73
C THR A 3 0.92 7.72 19.22
N LEU A 4 1.95 6.90 19.41
CA LEU A 4 3.35 7.17 19.04
C LEU A 4 3.53 7.44 17.52
N PHE A 5 2.46 7.32 16.73
CA PHE A 5 2.46 7.22 15.28
C PHE A 5 1.66 8.30 14.55
N GLY A 6 1.11 9.30 15.26
CA GLY A 6 0.47 10.44 14.60
C GLY A 6 1.39 11.14 13.59
N GLY A 7 2.71 11.13 13.81
CA GLY A 7 3.69 11.74 12.91
C GLY A 7 3.84 11.05 11.55
N HIS A 8 3.79 9.72 11.49
CA HIS A 8 3.91 8.96 10.23
C HIS A 8 2.65 9.13 9.38
N GLN A 9 1.48 9.02 10.01
CA GLN A 9 0.19 9.24 9.34
C GLN A 9 0.06 10.67 8.80
N LEU A 10 0.50 11.68 9.57
CA LEU A 10 0.58 13.06 9.09
C LEU A 10 1.56 13.22 7.93
N SER A 11 2.67 12.47 7.89
CA SER A 11 3.64 12.53 6.79
C SER A 11 3.12 11.92 5.49
N LEU A 12 2.37 10.82 5.55
CA LEU A 12 1.73 10.21 4.37
C LEU A 12 0.54 11.02 3.88
N GLU A 13 -0.34 11.51 4.77
CA GLU A 13 -1.42 12.43 4.40
C GLU A 13 -0.86 13.71 3.73
N TYR A 14 0.25 14.23 4.24
CA TYR A 14 0.94 15.38 3.66
C TYR A 14 1.50 15.05 2.26
N LEU A 15 2.11 13.88 2.10
CA LEU A 15 2.71 13.45 0.84
C LEU A 15 1.63 13.18 -0.24
N VAL A 16 0.52 12.52 0.12
CA VAL A 16 -0.64 12.33 -0.76
C VAL A 16 -1.21 13.68 -1.18
N ARG A 17 -1.47 14.61 -0.24
CA ARG A 17 -1.98 15.94 -0.57
C ARG A 17 -1.07 16.70 -1.52
N ASN A 18 0.25 16.64 -1.30
CA ASN A 18 1.21 17.33 -2.13
C ASN A 18 1.32 16.72 -3.54
N LEU A 19 1.30 15.39 -3.66
CA LEU A 19 1.30 14.72 -4.96
C LEU A 19 0.00 14.95 -5.74
N LEU A 20 -1.14 14.98 -5.04
CA LEU A 20 -2.44 15.26 -5.66
C LEU A 20 -2.52 16.70 -6.15
N LYS A 21 -1.96 17.65 -5.37
CA LYS A 21 -1.78 19.04 -5.79
C LYS A 21 -0.85 19.14 -7.02
N LEU A 22 0.29 18.46 -6.99
CA LEU A 22 1.24 18.42 -8.11
C LEU A 22 0.59 17.88 -9.39
N TYR A 23 -0.21 16.81 -9.30
CA TYR A 23 -0.96 16.27 -10.44
C TYR A 23 -1.94 17.29 -11.04
N VAL A 24 -2.70 17.99 -10.19
CA VAL A 24 -3.64 19.04 -10.63
C VAL A 24 -2.90 20.19 -11.30
N ASP A 25 -1.80 20.65 -10.71
CA ASP A 25 -0.97 21.75 -11.24
C ASP A 25 -0.34 21.37 -12.60
N ILE A 26 0.14 20.13 -12.76
CA ILE A 26 0.66 19.62 -14.04
C ILE A 26 -0.42 19.60 -15.12
N LYS A 27 -1.63 19.13 -14.77
CA LYS A 27 -2.74 19.09 -15.72
C LYS A 27 -3.16 20.49 -16.17
N PHE A 28 -3.29 21.42 -15.22
CA PHE A 28 -3.61 22.81 -15.53
C PHE A 28 -2.53 23.46 -16.41
N THR A 29 -1.26 23.17 -16.15
CA THR A 29 -0.14 23.67 -16.96
C THR A 29 -0.21 23.11 -18.37
N ALA A 30 -0.48 21.82 -18.55
CA ALA A 30 -0.62 21.21 -19.87
C ALA A 30 -1.76 21.86 -20.69
N ASP A 31 -2.90 22.16 -20.05
CA ASP A 31 -4.05 22.83 -20.70
C ASP A 31 -3.70 24.27 -21.13
N VAL A 32 -2.91 25.00 -20.33
CA VAL A 32 -2.42 26.35 -20.67
C VAL A 32 -1.41 26.28 -21.81
N LEU A 33 -0.44 25.36 -21.76
CA LEU A 33 0.58 25.17 -22.81
C LEU A 33 -0.07 24.83 -24.15
N TRP A 34 -1.11 23.98 -24.14
CA TRP A 34 -1.93 23.69 -25.31
C TRP A 34 -2.60 24.95 -25.86
N SER A 35 -3.15 25.79 -24.98
CA SER A 35 -3.89 26.99 -25.37
C SER A 35 -3.02 28.12 -25.94
N ILE A 36 -1.73 28.18 -25.56
CA ILE A 36 -0.78 29.18 -26.10
C ILE A 36 -0.04 28.70 -27.36
N GLY A 37 -0.30 27.47 -27.82
CA GLY A 37 0.29 26.90 -29.02
C GLY A 37 1.74 26.40 -28.84
N GLU A 38 2.08 25.95 -27.63
CA GLU A 38 3.41 25.39 -27.34
C GLU A 38 3.64 24.05 -28.06
N ASP A 39 4.90 23.61 -28.12
CA ASP A 39 5.29 22.35 -28.76
C ASP A 39 4.55 21.14 -28.15
N THR A 40 3.89 20.38 -29.01
CA THR A 40 3.12 19.18 -28.65
C THR A 40 3.97 18.15 -27.88
N ARG A 41 5.29 18.09 -28.13
CA ARG A 41 6.20 17.18 -27.43
C ARG A 41 6.33 17.54 -25.94
N ILE A 42 6.45 18.84 -25.64
CA ILE A 42 6.57 19.35 -24.26
C ILE A 42 5.24 19.11 -23.52
N ILE A 43 4.11 19.33 -24.19
CA ILE A 43 2.79 19.06 -23.63
C ILE A 43 2.63 17.56 -23.30
N GLN A 44 3.09 16.68 -24.19
CA GLN A 44 3.03 15.24 -23.98
C GLN A 44 3.88 14.78 -22.80
N GLU A 45 5.09 15.33 -22.63
CA GLU A 45 5.95 15.06 -21.47
C GLU A 45 5.27 15.48 -20.15
N PHE A 46 4.59 16.63 -20.14
CA PHE A 46 3.81 17.07 -18.98
C PHE A 46 2.65 16.12 -18.67
N ILE A 47 1.92 15.66 -19.69
CA ILE A 47 0.82 14.70 -19.51
C ILE A 47 1.34 13.37 -18.94
N GLU A 48 2.46 12.86 -19.44
CA GLU A 48 3.08 11.64 -18.93
C GLU A 48 3.57 11.78 -17.48
N LEU A 49 4.16 12.92 -17.14
CA LEU A 49 4.57 13.22 -15.77
C LEU A 49 3.36 13.25 -14.83
N GLY A 50 2.26 13.87 -15.26
CA GLY A 50 1.00 13.88 -14.52
C GLY A 50 0.44 12.47 -14.32
N ALA A 51 0.49 11.62 -15.35
CA ALA A 51 0.03 10.23 -15.25
C ALA A 51 0.82 9.44 -14.20
N LYS A 52 2.15 9.61 -14.15
CA LYS A 52 3.01 8.98 -13.12
C LYS A 52 2.68 9.48 -11.71
N ALA A 53 2.49 10.79 -11.54
CA ALA A 53 2.09 11.37 -10.25
C ALA A 53 0.72 10.83 -9.79
N LYS A 54 -0.24 10.67 -10.71
CA LYS A 54 -1.56 10.09 -10.42
C LYS A 54 -1.48 8.64 -9.96
N VAL A 55 -0.66 7.82 -10.61
CA VAL A 55 -0.44 6.40 -10.23
C VAL A 55 0.19 6.33 -8.84
N ALA A 56 1.22 7.13 -8.57
CA ALA A 56 1.83 7.16 -7.24
C ALA A 56 0.82 7.57 -6.15
N VAL A 57 -0.06 8.53 -6.42
CA VAL A 57 -1.15 8.90 -5.50
C VAL A 57 -2.10 7.74 -5.26
N SER A 58 -2.54 7.03 -6.31
CA SER A 58 -3.46 5.90 -6.14
C SER A 58 -2.79 4.77 -5.38
N GLU A 59 -1.53 4.43 -5.68
CA GLU A 59 -0.78 3.41 -4.94
C GLU A 59 -0.67 3.76 -3.45
N ILE A 60 -0.34 5.02 -3.11
CA ILE A 60 -0.24 5.43 -1.71
C ILE A 60 -1.61 5.40 -1.02
N MET A 61 -2.66 5.89 -1.69
CA MET A 61 -4.03 5.84 -1.16
C MET A 61 -4.52 4.41 -1.00
N ASP A 62 -4.24 3.52 -1.95
CA ASP A 62 -4.61 2.10 -1.90
C ASP A 62 -3.84 1.39 -0.79
N THR A 63 -2.57 1.74 -0.56
CA THR A 63 -1.80 1.23 0.58
C THR A 63 -2.35 1.73 1.91
N GLU A 64 -2.71 3.01 2.05
CA GLU A 64 -3.30 3.56 3.29
C GLU A 64 -4.71 3.00 3.57
N THR A 65 -5.53 2.84 2.53
CA THR A 65 -6.89 2.28 2.67
C THR A 65 -6.81 0.79 3.00
N ALA A 66 -5.90 0.05 2.35
CA ALA A 66 -5.62 -1.34 2.71
C ALA A 66 -5.04 -1.48 4.12
N LEU A 67 -4.12 -0.60 4.54
CA LEU A 67 -3.52 -0.60 5.88
C LEU A 67 -4.50 -0.20 6.99
N ARG A 68 -5.53 0.61 6.70
CA ARG A 68 -6.60 0.93 7.66
C ARG A 68 -7.54 -0.24 7.96
N ASP A 69 -7.71 -1.15 7.01
CA ASP A 69 -8.60 -2.32 7.16
C ASP A 69 -7.85 -3.58 7.64
N ILE A 70 -6.51 -3.58 7.61
CA ILE A 70 -5.70 -4.71 8.09
C ILE A 70 -5.56 -4.62 9.62
N PRO A 71 -5.97 -5.68 10.36
CA PRO A 71 -5.73 -5.77 11.79
C PRO A 71 -4.23 -5.65 12.15
N GLU A 72 -3.91 -4.90 13.20
CA GLU A 72 -2.52 -4.64 13.61
C GLU A 72 -1.74 -5.92 13.90
N GLU A 73 -2.41 -6.99 14.36
CA GLU A 73 -1.79 -8.30 14.60
C GLU A 73 -1.25 -8.98 13.32
N PHE A 74 -1.67 -8.54 12.14
CA PHE A 74 -1.20 -9.07 10.85
C PHE A 74 -0.03 -8.28 10.29
N LEU A 75 0.32 -7.15 10.92
CA LEU A 75 1.39 -6.28 10.48
C LEU A 75 2.72 -6.66 11.12
N ASP A 76 3.77 -6.66 10.31
CA ASP A 76 5.13 -6.85 10.81
C ASP A 76 5.52 -5.65 11.71
N PRO A 77 6.02 -5.88 12.93
CA PRO A 77 6.33 -4.79 13.86
C PRO A 77 7.58 -3.98 13.50
N ILE A 78 8.37 -4.40 12.51
CA ILE A 78 9.57 -3.69 12.04
C ILE A 78 9.22 -2.81 10.83
N GLN A 79 8.49 -3.36 9.85
CA GLN A 79 8.17 -2.68 8.59
C GLN A 79 6.74 -2.16 8.51
N TYR A 80 5.85 -2.55 9.41
CA TYR A 80 4.44 -2.18 9.45
C TYR A 80 3.71 -2.49 8.13
N ILE A 81 4.03 -3.65 7.55
CA ILE A 81 3.41 -4.20 6.34
C ILE A 81 2.78 -5.55 6.66
N LEU A 82 1.78 -5.97 5.88
CA LEU A 82 1.16 -7.28 6.03
C LEU A 82 2.21 -8.40 5.96
N MET A 83 2.28 -9.23 7.00
CA MET A 83 3.17 -10.39 7.04
C MET A 83 2.72 -11.44 6.02
N LYS A 84 3.67 -12.03 5.29
CA LYS A 84 3.40 -13.10 4.33
C LYS A 84 3.81 -14.46 4.86
N ASP A 85 4.89 -14.49 5.64
CA ASP A 85 5.38 -15.69 6.29
C ASP A 85 5.72 -15.37 7.75
N PRO A 86 4.69 -15.28 8.62
CA PRO A 86 4.86 -14.90 10.01
C PRO A 86 5.66 -15.96 10.77
N ILE A 87 6.64 -15.51 11.56
CA ILE A 87 7.52 -16.33 12.38
C ILE A 87 7.66 -15.74 13.79
N ILE A 88 7.61 -16.61 14.79
CA ILE A 88 7.74 -16.27 16.20
C ILE A 88 9.22 -16.28 16.58
N LEU A 89 9.67 -15.17 17.16
CA LEU A 89 10.97 -15.08 17.79
C LEU A 89 10.94 -15.76 19.17
N PRO A 90 11.85 -16.70 19.48
CA PRO A 90 11.74 -17.54 20.68
C PRO A 90 11.91 -16.77 22.00
N SER A 91 12.74 -15.72 22.00
CA SER A 91 13.06 -14.94 23.20
C SER A 91 12.02 -13.85 23.46
N SER A 92 11.72 -13.00 22.46
CA SER A 92 10.75 -11.90 22.59
C SER A 92 9.30 -12.37 22.48
N ARG A 93 9.05 -13.55 21.89
CA ARG A 93 7.71 -14.04 21.53
C ARG A 93 6.94 -13.11 20.59
N ILE A 94 7.66 -12.24 19.89
CA ILE A 94 7.11 -11.34 18.89
C ILE A 94 7.09 -12.07 17.55
N THR A 95 5.99 -11.91 16.81
CA THR A 95 5.86 -12.43 15.44
C THR A 95 6.32 -11.36 14.45
N VAL A 96 7.14 -11.77 13.47
CA VAL A 96 7.70 -10.92 12.41
C VAL A 96 7.64 -11.66 11.06
N ASP A 97 7.85 -10.96 9.95
CA ASP A 97 7.92 -11.60 8.63
C ASP A 97 9.31 -12.23 8.41
N ARG A 98 9.35 -13.47 7.90
CA ARG A 98 10.59 -14.23 7.71
C ARG A 98 11.67 -13.47 6.89
N PRO A 99 11.38 -12.89 5.71
CA PRO A 99 12.36 -12.13 4.93
C PRO A 99 13.00 -10.96 5.71
N ILE A 100 12.22 -10.31 6.58
CA ILE A 100 12.65 -9.15 7.35
C ILE A 100 13.68 -9.57 8.40
N ILE A 101 13.33 -10.57 9.22
CA ILE A 101 14.25 -11.08 10.25
C ILE A 101 15.48 -11.74 9.62
N GLN A 102 15.34 -12.45 8.50
CA GLN A 102 16.47 -13.11 7.85
C GLN A 102 17.51 -12.09 7.39
N ARG A 103 17.06 -10.97 6.80
CA ARG A 103 17.95 -9.87 6.40
C ARG A 103 18.69 -9.29 7.61
N GLN A 104 18.00 -9.10 8.74
CA GLN A 104 18.62 -8.62 9.97
C GLN A 104 19.71 -9.59 10.45
N LEU A 105 19.39 -10.89 10.49
CA LEU A 105 20.31 -11.95 10.94
C LEU A 105 21.54 -12.14 10.03
N LEU A 106 21.53 -11.64 8.79
CA LEU A 106 22.73 -11.57 7.95
C LEU A 106 23.75 -10.55 8.47
N SER A 107 23.28 -9.53 9.19
CA SER A 107 24.13 -8.46 9.72
C SER A 107 24.42 -8.62 11.22
N ASP A 108 23.39 -9.02 11.99
CA ASP A 108 23.45 -9.12 13.44
C ASP A 108 22.62 -10.32 13.92
N SER A 109 23.27 -11.29 14.57
CA SER A 109 22.66 -12.52 15.07
C SER A 109 21.97 -12.31 16.42
N THR A 110 21.14 -11.28 16.52
CA THR A 110 20.38 -10.93 17.73
C THR A 110 18.92 -10.61 17.42
N ASP A 111 18.08 -10.84 18.42
CA ASP A 111 16.67 -10.44 18.39
C ASP A 111 16.57 -8.90 18.41
N PRO A 112 15.86 -8.27 17.45
CA PRO A 112 15.81 -6.81 17.32
C PRO A 112 15.09 -6.10 18.47
N PHE A 113 14.31 -6.81 19.29
CA PHE A 113 13.50 -6.24 20.38
C PHE A 113 14.17 -6.35 21.74
N ASN A 114 14.92 -7.44 22.00
CA ASN A 114 15.54 -7.68 23.30
C ASN A 114 17.05 -7.93 23.26
N ARG A 115 17.67 -7.94 22.07
CA ARG A 115 19.11 -8.16 21.84
C ARG A 115 19.64 -9.52 22.30
N SER A 116 18.76 -10.49 22.54
CA SER A 116 19.18 -11.87 22.85
C SER A 116 19.76 -12.54 21.62
N HIS A 117 20.66 -13.51 21.82
CA HIS A 117 21.20 -14.30 20.71
C HIS A 117 20.08 -14.98 19.92
N LEU A 118 20.10 -14.81 18.60
CA LEU A 118 19.11 -15.35 17.69
C LEU A 118 19.80 -15.81 16.40
N ASN A 119 19.42 -16.98 15.89
CA ASN A 119 19.90 -17.47 14.60
C ASN A 119 18.72 -17.97 13.74
N THR A 120 18.99 -18.23 12.47
CA THR A 120 17.95 -18.60 11.48
C THR A 120 17.27 -19.94 11.79
N GLU A 121 17.94 -20.86 12.49
CA GLU A 121 17.37 -22.18 12.83
C GLU A 121 16.46 -22.14 14.06
N MET A 122 16.59 -21.10 14.88
CA MET A 122 15.76 -20.85 16.07
C MET A 122 14.38 -20.27 15.73
N LEU A 123 14.12 -19.93 14.46
CA LEU A 123 12.88 -19.27 14.03
C LEU A 123 11.72 -20.28 14.00
N ILE A 124 10.66 -19.97 14.74
CA ILE A 124 9.49 -20.85 14.86
C ILE A 124 8.40 -20.35 13.91
N PRO A 125 7.89 -21.13 12.95
CA PRO A 125 6.80 -20.69 12.08
C PRO A 125 5.51 -20.43 12.88
N ASP A 126 4.82 -19.31 12.60
CA ASP A 126 3.50 -19.02 13.14
C ASP A 126 2.41 -19.47 12.16
N THR A 127 2.18 -20.78 12.08
CA THR A 127 1.24 -21.35 11.11
C THR A 127 -0.21 -20.92 11.37
N GLU A 128 -0.57 -20.64 12.62
CA GLU A 128 -1.92 -20.21 12.97
C GLU A 128 -2.18 -18.79 12.47
N LEU A 129 -1.25 -17.86 12.74
CA LEU A 129 -1.38 -16.49 12.24
C LEU A 129 -1.35 -16.44 10.72
N LYS A 130 -0.53 -17.29 10.09
CA LYS A 130 -0.48 -17.40 8.63
C LYS A 130 -1.84 -17.75 8.03
N VAL A 131 -2.53 -18.75 8.58
CA VAL A 131 -3.87 -19.13 8.12
C VAL A 131 -4.86 -17.98 8.28
N LYS A 132 -4.84 -17.28 9.43
CA LYS A 132 -5.71 -16.12 9.67
C LYS A 132 -5.47 -14.99 8.66
N ILE A 133 -4.21 -14.71 8.33
CA ILE A 133 -3.84 -13.73 7.32
C ILE A 133 -4.31 -14.16 5.93
N GLU A 134 -4.13 -15.43 5.56
CA GLU A 134 -4.57 -15.97 4.27
C GLU A 134 -6.09 -15.89 4.12
N GLU A 135 -6.85 -16.23 5.17
CA GLU A 135 -8.32 -16.09 5.21
C GLU A 135 -8.76 -14.63 5.07
N PHE A 136 -8.05 -13.71 5.75
CA PHE A 136 -8.31 -12.27 5.64
C PHE A 136 -8.09 -11.75 4.22
N ILE A 137 -6.96 -12.12 3.58
CA ILE A 137 -6.65 -11.75 2.20
C ILE A 137 -7.74 -12.29 1.27
N GLN A 138 -8.10 -13.57 1.40
CA GLN A 138 -9.12 -14.19 0.55
C GLN A 138 -10.48 -13.51 0.71
N PHE A 139 -10.88 -13.15 1.94
CA PHE A 139 -12.11 -12.42 2.18
C PHE A 139 -12.12 -11.06 1.49
N HIS A 140 -11.03 -10.28 1.59
CA HIS A 140 -10.93 -8.96 0.97
C HIS A 140 -10.83 -9.01 -0.56
N GLU A 141 -10.17 -10.03 -1.14
CA GLU A 141 -10.12 -10.23 -2.59
C GLU A 141 -11.51 -10.51 -3.18
N LEU A 142 -12.34 -11.31 -2.48
CA LEU A 142 -13.71 -11.61 -2.90
C LEU A 142 -14.61 -10.37 -2.87
N GLN A 143 -14.41 -9.48 -1.88
CA GLN A 143 -15.16 -8.22 -1.78
C GLN A 143 -14.79 -7.26 -2.93
N LYS A 144 -13.49 -7.09 -3.21
CA LYS A 144 -13.03 -6.26 -4.35
C LYS A 144 -13.55 -6.76 -5.69
N HIS A 145 -13.56 -8.08 -5.90
CA HIS A 145 -14.11 -8.65 -7.14
C HIS A 145 -15.62 -8.40 -7.29
N GLY A 146 -16.38 -8.39 -6.19
CA GLY A 146 -17.80 -8.06 -6.19
C GLY A 146 -18.07 -6.59 -6.55
N GLU A 147 -17.24 -5.67 -6.08
CA GLU A 147 -17.34 -4.24 -6.38
C GLU A 147 -16.98 -3.92 -7.83
N ASP A 148 -15.91 -4.54 -8.37
CA ASP A 148 -15.50 -4.37 -9.77
C ASP A 148 -16.55 -4.91 -10.74
N LEU A 149 -17.16 -6.05 -10.44
CA LEU A 149 -18.26 -6.61 -11.24
C LEU A 149 -19.51 -5.71 -11.20
N ASN A 150 -19.78 -5.08 -10.05
CA ASN A 150 -20.90 -4.15 -9.90
C ASN A 150 -20.66 -2.85 -10.68
N LEU A 151 -19.45 -2.30 -10.62
CA LEU A 151 -19.06 -1.09 -11.37
C LEU A 151 -19.09 -1.32 -12.89
N GLN A 152 -18.66 -2.51 -13.36
CA GLN A 152 -18.75 -2.87 -14.77
C GLN A 152 -20.19 -3.09 -15.22
N SER A 153 -21.02 -3.71 -14.38
CA SER A 153 -22.44 -3.93 -14.67
C SER A 153 -23.21 -2.61 -14.76
N THR A 154 -22.94 -1.66 -13.85
CA THR A 154 -23.55 -0.32 -13.88
C THR A 154 -23.08 0.52 -15.06
N LYS A 155 -21.78 0.49 -15.41
CA LYS A 155 -21.29 1.13 -16.65
C LYS A 155 -22.00 0.58 -17.89
N THR A 156 -22.09 -0.74 -17.99
CA THR A 156 -22.71 -1.43 -19.14
C THR A 156 -24.17 -1.06 -19.27
N ALA A 157 -24.92 -1.07 -18.16
CA ALA A 157 -26.32 -0.65 -18.12
C ALA A 157 -26.53 0.81 -18.55
N ILE A 158 -25.66 1.73 -18.12
CA ILE A 158 -25.73 3.15 -18.53
C ILE A 158 -25.47 3.30 -20.03
N TYR A 159 -24.46 2.62 -20.58
CA TYR A 159 -24.19 2.65 -22.03
C TYR A 159 -25.36 2.11 -22.87
N GLN A 160 -26.02 1.05 -22.41
CA GLN A 160 -27.19 0.50 -23.10
C GLN A 160 -28.43 1.41 -23.03
N LEU A 161 -28.63 2.12 -21.92
CA LEU A 161 -29.69 3.14 -21.79
C LEU A 161 -29.45 4.32 -22.74
N ILE A 162 -28.21 4.78 -22.88
CA ILE A 162 -27.86 5.88 -23.80
C ILE A 162 -28.07 5.49 -25.27
N LEU A 163 -27.83 4.23 -25.63
CA LEU A 163 -28.01 3.72 -27.00
C LEU A 163 -29.48 3.44 -27.37
N GLN A 164 -30.41 3.52 -26.42
CA GLN A 164 -31.85 3.34 -26.63
C GLN A 164 -32.62 4.68 -26.68
N CYS A 165 -31.93 5.81 -26.54
CA CYS A 165 -32.46 7.17 -26.77
C CYS A 165 -31.96 7.71 -28.11
#